data_AF-A0A936NCL8-F1
#
_entry.id   AF-A0A936NCL8-F1
#
_cell.length_a   1.000
_cell.length_b   1.000
_cell.length_c   1.000
_cell.angle_alpha   90.00
_cell.angle_beta   90.00
_cell.angle_gamma   90.00
#
_symmetry.space_group_name_H-M   'P 1'
#
loop_
_entity.id
_entity.type
_entity.pdbx_description
1 polymer ?
#
loop_
_entity_poly.entity_id
_entity_poly.type
_entity_poly.pdbx_seq_one_letter_code
_entity_poly.pdbx_strand_id
1 'polypeptide(L)'
;MPRIQLYLPDDLYQQVKEYDLPASKLFQNAVREELDRRDKVAALEVYLDELRAEVGEPSTEDWAWAEEIVDRIDLHLSKSDG
;
A
#
# COMPACT_ATOMS: atom_id res chain seq x y z
N MET A 1 4.75 -30.73 -2.45
CA MET A 1 4.95 -29.27 -2.51
C MET A 1 6.43 -28.96 -2.50
N PRO A 2 6.89 -27.92 -3.22
CA PRO A 2 8.29 -27.49 -3.16
C PRO A 2 8.65 -27.02 -1.75
N ARG A 3 9.86 -27.32 -1.30
CA ARG A 3 10.39 -26.92 0.02
C ARG A 3 11.42 -25.83 -0.18
N ILE A 4 11.26 -24.73 0.55
CA ILE A 4 12.22 -23.63 0.62
C ILE A 4 12.84 -23.65 2.03
N GLN A 5 14.16 -23.47 2.10
CA GLN A 5 14.86 -23.19 3.36
C GLN A 5 14.97 -21.68 3.52
N LEU A 6 14.52 -21.17 4.66
CA LEU A 6 14.51 -19.75 5.00
C LEU A 6 15.42 -19.53 6.21
N TYR A 7 16.22 -18.48 6.15
CA TYR A 7 16.98 -18.00 7.29
C TYR A 7 16.13 -16.97 8.04
N LEU A 8 16.03 -17.14 9.34
CA LEU A 8 15.41 -16.16 10.23
C LEU A 8 16.51 -15.49 11.05
N PRO A 9 16.41 -14.18 11.28
CA PRO A 9 17.12 -13.51 12.37
C PRO A 9 16.96 -14.27 13.69
N ASP A 10 18.00 -14.28 14.52
CA ASP A 10 18.06 -15.09 15.75
C ASP A 10 16.91 -14.76 16.71
N ASP A 11 16.53 -13.48 16.83
CA ASP A 11 15.42 -13.01 17.64
C ASP A 11 14.08 -13.58 17.17
N LEU A 12 13.83 -13.59 15.86
CA LEU A 12 12.61 -14.15 15.28
C LEU A 12 12.58 -15.68 15.38
N TYR A 13 13.73 -16.33 15.22
CA TYR A 13 13.84 -17.77 15.41
C TYR A 13 13.50 -18.16 16.86
N GLN A 14 14.04 -17.42 17.83
CA GLN A 14 13.73 -17.63 19.26
C GLN A 14 12.23 -17.47 19.53
N GLN A 15 11.60 -16.41 19.02
CA GLN A 15 10.16 -16.18 19.21
C GLN A 15 9.31 -17.29 18.56
N VAL A 16 9.66 -17.75 17.36
CA VAL A 16 8.97 -18.87 16.71
C VAL A 16 9.03 -20.13 17.56
N LYS A 17 10.19 -20.38 18.20
CA LYS A 17 10.38 -21.53 19.08
C LYS A 17 9.66 -21.39 20.41
N GLU A 18 9.74 -20.23 21.05
CA GLU A 18 9.13 -19.95 22.35
C GLU A 18 7.60 -20.10 22.30
N TYR A 19 6.98 -19.61 21.23
CA TYR A 19 5.52 -19.60 21.07
C TYR A 19 4.98 -20.73 20.18
N ASP A 20 5.82 -21.70 19.79
CA ASP A 20 5.47 -22.81 18.88
C ASP A 20 4.72 -22.35 17.61
N LEU A 21 5.24 -21.28 16.98
CA LEU A 21 4.55 -20.66 15.85
C LEU A 21 4.66 -21.52 14.58
N PRO A 22 3.58 -21.65 13.79
CA PRO A 22 3.61 -22.37 12.52
C PRO A 22 4.28 -21.52 11.43
N ALA A 23 5.62 -21.42 11.47
CA ALA A 23 6.42 -20.55 10.60
C ALA A 23 6.10 -20.70 9.11
N SER A 24 5.93 -21.94 8.63
CA SER A 24 5.55 -22.20 7.24
C SER A 24 4.20 -21.60 6.86
N LYS A 25 3.21 -21.65 7.76
CA LYS A 25 1.87 -21.09 7.52
C LYS A 25 1.90 -19.56 7.56
N LEU A 26 2.64 -18.99 8.52
CA LEU A 26 2.85 -17.55 8.60
C LEU A 26 3.51 -17.01 7.33
N PHE A 27 4.60 -17.65 6.88
CA PHE A 27 5.26 -17.28 5.64
C PHE A 27 4.33 -17.40 4.42
N GLN A 28 3.61 -18.51 4.28
CA GLN A 28 2.67 -18.69 3.18
C GLN A 28 1.58 -17.60 3.15
N ASN A 29 1.08 -17.18 4.32
CA ASN A 29 0.10 -16.11 4.40
C ASN A 29 0.70 -14.77 4.00
N ALA A 30 1.88 -14.43 4.53
CA ALA A 30 2.58 -13.19 4.18
C ALA A 30 2.90 -13.11 2.68
N VAL A 31 3.34 -14.23 2.07
CA VAL A 31 3.57 -14.29 0.62
C VAL A 31 2.29 -14.06 -0.16
N ARG A 32 1.16 -14.67 0.24
CA ARG A 32 -0.13 -14.45 -0.45
C ARG A 32 -0.58 -13.00 -0.35
N GLU A 33 -0.44 -12.38 0.82
CA GLU A 33 -0.82 -10.99 1.04
C GLU A 33 0.05 -10.03 0.23
N GLU A 34 1.35 -10.24 0.17
CA GLU A 34 2.25 -9.43 -0.65
C GLU A 34 1.97 -9.60 -2.16
N LEU A 35 1.63 -10.81 -2.61
CA LEU A 35 1.23 -11.04 -3.99
C LEU A 35 -0.08 -10.31 -4.32
N ASP A 36 -1.11 -10.45 -3.48
CA ASP A 36 -2.39 -9.74 -3.65
C ASP A 36 -2.20 -8.21 -3.66
N ARG A 37 -1.33 -7.69 -2.78
CA ARG A 37 -0.97 -6.27 -2.77
C ARG A 37 -0.33 -5.85 -4.10
N ARG A 38 0.61 -6.62 -4.63
CA ARG A 38 1.26 -6.33 -5.91
C ARG A 38 0.29 -6.37 -7.08
N ASP A 39 -0.59 -7.37 -7.10
CA ASP A 39 -1.62 -7.49 -8.13
C ASP A 39 -2.55 -6.27 -8.12
N LYS A 40 -2.93 -5.78 -6.94
CA LYS A 40 -3.72 -4.54 -6.78
C LYS A 40 -2.99 -3.30 -7.27
N VAL A 41 -1.69 -3.17 -6.98
CA VAL A 41 -0.89 -2.03 -7.47
C VAL A 41 -0.78 -2.08 -8.99
N ALA A 42 -0.50 -3.24 -9.56
CA ALA A 42 -0.43 -3.40 -11.02
C ALA A 42 -1.79 -3.09 -11.68
N ALA A 43 -2.90 -3.55 -11.10
CA ALA A 43 -4.24 -3.21 -11.58
C ALA A 43 -4.54 -1.71 -11.49
N LEU A 44 -4.09 -1.05 -10.42
CA LEU A 44 -4.23 0.39 -10.25
C LEU A 44 -3.42 1.17 -11.31
N GLU A 45 -2.21 0.74 -11.61
CA GLU A 45 -1.38 1.36 -12.67
C GLU A 45 -2.09 1.28 -14.03
N VAL A 46 -2.61 0.11 -14.40
CA VAL A 46 -3.40 -0.06 -15.63
C VAL A 46 -4.62 0.85 -15.64
N TYR A 47 -5.36 0.89 -14.53
CA TYR A 47 -6.54 1.76 -14.41
C TYR A 47 -6.19 3.24 -14.56
N LEU A 48 -5.07 3.69 -13.98
CA LEU A 48 -4.62 5.08 -14.12
C LEU A 48 -4.18 5.40 -15.56
N ASP A 49 -3.57 4.46 -16.27
CA ASP A 49 -3.25 4.62 -17.69
C ASP A 49 -4.51 4.74 -18.55
N GLU A 50 -5.51 3.89 -18.31
CA GLU A 50 -6.80 3.95 -18.98
C GLU A 50 -7.51 5.27 -18.71
N LEU A 51 -7.54 5.71 -17.45
CA LEU A 51 -8.17 6.96 -17.05
C LEU A 51 -7.51 8.16 -17.73
N ARG A 52 -6.17 8.20 -17.75
CA ARG A 52 -5.42 9.25 -18.45
C ARG A 52 -5.66 9.26 -19.95
N ALA A 53 -5.84 8.09 -20.57
CA ALA A 53 -6.21 8.00 -21.97
C ALA A 53 -7.63 8.53 -22.23
N GLU A 54 -8.54 8.35 -21.28
CA GLU A 54 -9.94 8.82 -21.38
C GLU A 54 -10.06 10.34 -21.17
N VAL A 55 -9.45 10.87 -20.10
CA VAL A 55 -9.68 12.26 -19.66
C VAL A 55 -8.51 13.20 -19.94
N GLY A 56 -7.34 12.66 -20.32
CA GLY A 56 -6.09 13.41 -20.44
C GLY A 56 -5.32 13.52 -19.12
N GLU A 57 -4.07 13.98 -19.20
CA GLU A 57 -3.28 14.33 -18.02
C GLU A 57 -3.75 15.67 -17.44
N PRO A 58 -3.81 15.83 -16.10
CA PRO A 58 -4.15 17.12 -15.49
C PRO A 58 -3.14 18.20 -15.87
N SER A 59 -3.65 19.37 -16.24
CA SER A 59 -2.82 20.53 -16.57
C SER A 59 -2.28 21.21 -15.30
N THR A 60 -1.31 22.11 -15.46
CA THR A 60 -0.80 22.93 -14.34
C THR A 60 -1.90 23.80 -13.71
N GLU A 61 -2.88 24.24 -14.51
CA GLU A 61 -4.03 25.01 -14.02
C GLU A 61 -4.97 24.13 -13.18
N ASP A 62 -5.18 22.87 -13.58
CA ASP A 62 -5.98 21.91 -12.81
C ASP A 62 -5.33 21.63 -11.44
N TRP A 63 -4.01 21.47 -11.41
CA TRP A 63 -3.26 21.29 -10.17
C TRP A 63 -3.32 22.51 -9.26
N ALA A 64 -3.15 23.72 -9.80
CA ALA A 64 -3.23 24.95 -9.01
C ALA A 64 -4.63 25.15 -8.40
N TRP A 65 -5.68 24.82 -9.15
CA TRP A 65 -7.05 24.87 -8.65
C TRP A 65 -7.30 23.81 -7.56
N ALA A 66 -6.77 22.60 -7.72
CA ALA A 66 -6.88 21.55 -6.71
C ALA A 66 -6.19 21.95 -5.39
N GLU A 67 -5.00 22.56 -5.46
CA GLU A 67 -4.30 23.10 -4.29
C GLU A 67 -5.11 24.19 -3.57
N GLU A 68 -5.69 25.13 -4.31
CA GLU A 68 -6.55 26.18 -3.72
C GLU A 68 -7.74 25.58 -2.95
N ILE A 69 -8.32 24.49 -3.45
CA ILE A 69 -9.42 23.79 -2.78
C ILE A 69 -8.94 23.17 -1.46
N VAL A 70 -7.80 22.48 -1.46
CA VAL A 70 -7.23 21.84 -0.26
C VAL A 70 -6.94 22.90 0.79
N ASP A 71 -6.28 24.00 0.42
CA ASP A 71 -5.97 25.11 1.32
C ASP A 71 -7.24 25.70 1.96
N ARG A 72 -8.31 25.84 1.17
CA ARG A 72 -9.59 26.34 1.68
C ARG A 72 -10.25 25.36 2.67
N ILE A 73 -10.12 24.06 2.44
CA ILE A 73 -10.64 23.03 3.36
C ILE A 73 -9.87 23.10 4.68
N ASP A 74 -8.54 23.14 4.64
CA ASP A 74 -7.70 23.22 5.83
C ASP A 74 -7.94 24.51 6.63
N LEU A 75 -8.11 25.64 5.94
CA LEU A 75 -8.51 26.91 6.56
C LEU A 75 -9.89 26.86 7.22
N HIS A 76 -10.80 26.03 6.71
CA HIS A 76 -12.12 25.86 7.31
C HIS A 76 -12.06 24.95 8.55
N LEU A 77 -11.32 23.85 8.47
CA LEU A 77 -11.15 22.91 9.58
C LEU A 77 -10.43 23.58 10.77
N SER A 78 -9.36 24.34 10.51
CA SER A 78 -8.62 25.07 11.54
C SER A 78 -9.44 26.18 12.23
N LYS A 79 -10.44 26.75 11.56
CA LYS A 79 -11.37 27.73 12.14
C LYS A 79 -12.53 27.10 12.89
N SER A 80 -12.80 25.80 12.69
CA SER A 80 -13.86 25.08 13.39
C SER A 80 -13.39 24.48 14.72
N ASP A 81 -12.07 24.32 14.91
CA ASP A 81 -11.45 23.75 16.12
C ASP A 81 -11.00 24.80 17.16
N GLY A 82 -11.26 26.09 16.93
CA GLY A 82 -10.92 27.21 17.82
C GLY A 82 -12.14 28.02 18.25
#